data_AF-A0A352WQ67-F1
#
_entry.id   AF-A0A352WQ67-F1
#
_cell.length_a   1.000
_cell.length_b   1.000
_cell.length_c   1.000
_cell.angle_alpha   90.00
_cell.angle_beta   90.00
_cell.angle_gamma   90.00
#
_symmetry.space_group_name_H-M   'P 1'
#
loop_
_entity.id
_entity.type
_entity.pdbx_description
1 polymer ?
#
loop_
_entity_poly.entity_id
_entity_poly.type
_entity_poly.pdbx_seq_one_letter_code
_entity_poly.pdbx_strand_id
1 'polypeptide(L)'
;TIGGLLSLAGAGGSVKIGKQLAPNTYASFGGIGFMDYYGNLDRPIGLVFANMTWGTEDRNITVNLGTGTKFEDGIGAVYAYTTDSTEYSWSPGQYYYSYTITEYDQEWVRPLLVNISGMNRISENRWFITENYWVRNLRYATRMTGANLAVGYLPSNTTNFNAQSEGFAILSMGIRNLSTRNG
;
A
#
# COMPACT_ATOMS: atom_id res chain seq x y z
N THR A 1 -2.73 17.11 14.62
CA THR A 1 -2.70 16.05 15.63
C THR A 1 -1.48 15.18 15.42
N ILE A 2 -0.73 14.94 16.49
CA ILE A 2 0.38 13.97 16.53
C ILE A 2 -0.08 12.85 17.45
N GLY A 3 0.08 11.60 17.04
CA GLY A 3 -0.33 10.44 17.83
C GLY A 3 0.68 9.31 17.68
N GLY A 4 1.01 8.63 18.78
CA GLY A 4 1.84 7.43 18.78
C GLY A 4 0.99 6.17 18.68
N LEU A 5 1.48 5.17 17.95
CA LEU A 5 0.93 3.81 17.91
C LEU A 5 1.99 2.88 18.53
N LEU A 6 1.62 2.19 19.61
CA LEU A 6 2.42 1.14 20.23
C LEU A 6 1.66 -0.18 20.08
N SER A 7 2.33 -1.20 19.56
CA SER A 7 1.78 -2.55 19.43
C SER A 7 2.80 -3.59 19.92
N LEU A 8 2.35 -4.82 20.16
CA LEU A 8 3.22 -5.91 20.60
C LEU A 8 4.32 -6.27 19.58
N ALA A 9 4.16 -5.90 18.31
CA ALA A 9 5.08 -6.25 17.22
C ALA A 9 5.95 -5.08 16.73
N GLY A 10 5.75 -3.86 17.25
CA GLY A 10 6.46 -2.68 16.75
C GLY A 10 5.86 -1.36 17.23
N ALA A 11 6.59 -0.28 16.93
CA ALA A 11 6.18 1.10 17.18
C ALA A 11 5.89 1.83 15.87
N GLY A 12 4.95 2.74 15.95
CA GLY A 12 4.60 3.61 14.84
C GLY A 12 4.26 5.03 15.29
N GLY A 13 4.41 5.94 14.35
CA GLY A 13 4.00 7.33 14.50
C GLY A 13 2.89 7.64 13.53
N SER A 14 1.95 8.48 13.95
CA SER A 14 0.95 9.07 13.07
C SER A 14 0.98 10.58 13.18
N VAL A 15 0.91 11.23 12.03
CA VAL A 15 0.78 12.68 11.95
C VAL A 15 -0.38 12.97 11.02
N LYS A 16 -1.29 13.84 11.48
CA LYS A 16 -2.41 14.33 10.68
C LYS A 16 -2.53 15.83 10.85
N ILE A 17 -2.54 16.54 9.73
CA ILE A 17 -2.82 17.97 9.67
C ILE A 17 -4.15 18.16 8.93
N GLY A 18 -4.95 19.11 9.39
CA GLY A 18 -6.23 19.40 8.77
C GLY A 18 -6.59 20.86 8.93
N LYS A 19 -7.30 21.39 7.93
CA LYS A 19 -7.76 22.77 7.92
C LYS A 19 -9.15 22.84 7.29
N GLN A 20 -9.94 23.79 7.78
CA GLN A 20 -11.15 24.21 7.10
C GLN A 20 -10.79 24.99 5.83
N LEU A 21 -11.28 24.55 4.68
CA LEU A 21 -11.05 25.22 3.39
C LEU A 21 -12.14 26.24 3.07
N ALA A 22 -13.38 25.95 3.49
CA ALA A 22 -14.56 26.79 3.33
C ALA A 22 -15.57 26.49 4.45
N PRO A 23 -16.64 27.29 4.64
CA PRO A 23 -17.75 26.91 5.51
C PRO A 23 -18.21 25.48 5.18
N ASN A 24 -18.30 24.63 6.21
CA ASN A 24 -18.69 23.22 6.08
C ASN A 24 -17.80 22.37 5.14
N THR A 25 -16.56 22.77 4.87
CA THR A 25 -15.62 21.98 4.07
C THR A 25 -14.26 21.90 4.76
N TYR A 26 -13.83 20.69 5.07
CA TYR A 26 -12.61 20.41 5.80
C TYR A 26 -11.74 19.46 4.97
N ALA A 27 -10.46 19.75 4.88
CA ALA A 27 -9.49 18.85 4.30
C ALA A 27 -8.46 18.47 5.35
N SER A 28 -7.99 17.23 5.28
CA SER A 28 -6.87 16.79 6.10
C SER A 28 -5.98 15.83 5.35
N PHE A 29 -4.70 15.88 5.66
CA PHE A 29 -3.69 14.97 5.15
C PHE A 29 -2.94 14.39 6.34
N GLY A 30 -2.59 13.12 6.25
CA GLY A 30 -1.82 12.47 7.28
C GLY A 30 -1.09 11.26 6.78
N GLY A 31 -0.25 10.72 7.66
CA GLY A 31 0.44 9.48 7.43
C GLY A 31 0.62 8.72 8.72
N ILE A 32 0.78 7.42 8.57
CA ILE A 32 1.12 6.48 9.63
C ILE A 32 2.39 5.76 9.17
N GLY A 33 3.43 5.76 9.98
CA GLY A 33 4.62 4.95 9.78
C GLY A 33 4.72 3.91 10.88
N PHE A 34 5.15 2.70 10.54
CA PHE A 34 5.35 1.59 11.46
C PHE A 34 6.71 0.93 11.19
N MET A 35 7.40 0.56 12.26
CA MET A 35 8.60 -0.27 12.24
C MET A 35 8.45 -1.38 13.27
N ASP A 36 8.91 -2.58 12.92
CA ASP A 36 8.97 -3.70 13.86
C ASP A 36 10.15 -3.49 14.83
N TYR A 37 10.10 -4.12 16.00
CA TYR A 37 11.19 -4.06 17.00
C TYR A 37 12.32 -5.07 16.76
N TYR A 38 12.08 -6.07 15.92
CA TYR A 38 12.90 -7.26 15.74
C TYR A 38 13.75 -7.22 14.46
N GLY A 39 13.68 -6.14 13.69
CA GLY A 39 14.35 -5.95 12.41
C GLY A 39 13.79 -6.79 11.26
N ASN A 40 12.65 -7.47 11.42
CA ASN A 40 12.12 -8.35 10.36
C ASN A 40 11.52 -7.55 9.19
N LEU A 41 11.15 -6.28 9.45
CA LEU A 41 10.86 -5.34 8.40
C LEU A 41 12.16 -4.66 7.98
N ASP A 42 12.73 -5.11 6.85
CA ASP A 42 13.89 -4.46 6.21
C ASP A 42 13.64 -2.96 5.91
N ARG A 43 12.36 -2.55 5.90
CA ARG A 43 11.91 -1.19 5.57
C ARG A 43 10.70 -0.81 6.45
N PRO A 44 10.66 0.42 6.99
CA PRO A 44 9.46 0.93 7.66
C PRO A 44 8.25 0.89 6.73
N ILE A 45 7.12 0.35 7.20
CA ILE A 45 5.86 0.35 6.47
C ILE A 45 5.15 1.68 6.76
N GLY A 46 4.86 2.42 5.70
CA GLY A 46 4.12 3.68 5.76
C GLY A 46 2.77 3.57 5.06
N LEU A 47 1.81 4.37 5.52
CA LEU A 47 0.55 4.68 4.87
C LEU A 47 0.42 6.21 4.85
N VAL A 48 0.05 6.78 3.71
CA VAL A 48 -0.33 8.20 3.61
C VAL A 48 -1.77 8.28 3.16
N PHE A 49 -2.49 9.29 3.65
CA PHE A 49 -3.89 9.45 3.34
C PHE A 49 -4.29 10.92 3.32
N ALA A 50 -5.28 11.22 2.50
CA ALA A 50 -5.99 12.49 2.45
C ALA A 50 -7.47 12.24 2.73
N ASN A 51 -8.11 13.19 3.41
CA ASN A 51 -9.54 13.21 3.63
C ASN A 51 -10.10 14.56 3.21
N MET A 52 -11.28 14.52 2.63
CA MET A 52 -12.10 15.70 2.42
C MET A 52 -13.49 15.44 2.99
N THR A 53 -13.92 16.31 3.88
CA THR A 53 -15.19 16.21 4.60
C THR A 53 -16.03 17.43 4.26
N TRP A 54 -17.27 17.19 3.83
CA TRP A 54 -18.26 18.23 3.59
C TRP A 54 -19.44 18.04 4.52
N GLY A 55 -19.90 19.13 5.12
CA GLY A 55 -21.07 19.16 5.99
C GLY A 55 -20.79 19.78 7.35
N THR A 56 -21.76 19.59 8.25
CA THR A 56 -21.75 20.09 9.61
C THR A 56 -21.38 18.98 10.60
N GLU A 57 -21.39 19.31 11.89
CA GLU A 57 -21.21 18.32 12.96
C GLU A 57 -22.34 17.28 13.01
N ASP A 58 -23.56 17.68 12.64
CA ASP A 58 -24.72 16.78 12.64
C ASP A 58 -24.82 15.93 11.37
N ARG A 59 -24.32 16.43 10.23
CA ARG A 59 -24.38 15.71 8.96
C ARG A 59 -23.17 16.02 8.12
N ASN A 60 -22.40 15.00 7.79
CA ASN A 60 -21.29 15.14 6.87
C ASN A 60 -21.07 13.91 6.00
N ILE A 61 -20.37 14.13 4.90
CA ILE A 61 -19.84 13.11 4.00
C ILE A 61 -18.33 13.30 3.97
N THR A 62 -17.59 12.22 4.13
CA THR A 62 -16.14 12.21 4.05
C THR A 62 -15.68 11.27 2.95
N VAL A 63 -14.83 11.77 2.07
CA VAL A 63 -14.07 10.95 1.12
C VAL A 63 -12.64 10.88 1.62
N ASN A 64 -12.11 9.67 1.72
CA ASN A 64 -10.73 9.37 2.06
C ASN A 64 -10.04 8.66 0.89
N LEU A 65 -8.80 9.03 0.64
CA LEU A 65 -7.91 8.38 -0.29
C LEU A 65 -6.61 8.08 0.45
N GLY A 66 -6.16 6.83 0.41
CA GLY A 66 -4.94 6.40 1.06
C GLY A 66 -4.09 5.51 0.17
N THR A 67 -2.78 5.53 0.38
CA THR A 67 -1.87 4.59 -0.25
C THR A 67 -0.74 4.20 0.69
N GLY A 68 -0.23 3.00 0.52
CA GLY A 68 0.84 2.45 1.36
C GLY A 68 2.22 2.54 0.75
N THR A 69 3.17 2.06 1.55
CA THR A 69 4.53 1.76 1.12
C THR A 69 4.52 0.71 0.02
N LYS A 70 5.46 0.85 -0.90
CA LYS A 70 5.66 -0.11 -1.99
C LYS A 70 6.31 -1.36 -1.41
N PHE A 71 5.77 -2.51 -1.78
CA PHE A 71 6.41 -3.79 -1.52
C PHE A 71 7.01 -4.28 -2.83
N GLU A 72 8.21 -4.83 -2.74
CA GLU A 72 8.80 -5.61 -3.81
C GLU A 72 8.01 -6.92 -3.85
N ASP A 73 7.28 -7.18 -4.93
CA ASP A 73 6.47 -8.42 -5.08
C ASP A 73 7.36 -9.58 -5.54
N GLY A 74 8.55 -9.63 -4.94
CA GLY A 74 9.69 -10.42 -5.39
C GLY A 74 10.33 -9.89 -6.67
N ILE A 75 11.34 -10.63 -7.10
CA ILE A 75 11.79 -10.65 -8.49
C ILE A 75 10.68 -11.37 -9.29
N GLY A 76 9.50 -10.74 -9.40
CA GLY A 76 8.41 -11.23 -10.25
C GLY A 76 8.91 -11.34 -11.67
N ALA A 77 8.62 -12.48 -12.32
CA ALA A 77 8.90 -12.82 -13.72
C ALA A 77 9.89 -11.87 -14.42
N VAL A 78 11.19 -12.03 -14.16
CA VAL A 78 12.23 -11.20 -14.80
C VAL A 78 12.07 -11.28 -16.31
N TYR A 79 11.58 -10.21 -16.94
CA TYR A 79 11.70 -10.08 -18.38
C TYR A 79 13.13 -9.63 -18.64
N ALA A 80 14.05 -10.58 -18.75
CA ALA A 80 15.43 -10.29 -19.07
C ALA A 80 15.51 -9.86 -20.54
N TYR A 81 15.90 -8.62 -20.79
CA TYR A 81 16.00 -8.07 -22.15
C TYR A 81 17.39 -8.30 -22.74
N THR A 82 18.40 -8.22 -21.89
CA THR A 82 19.81 -8.37 -22.28
C THR A 82 20.50 -9.25 -21.24
N THR A 83 21.23 -10.26 -21.72
CA THR A 83 21.96 -11.20 -20.87
C THR A 83 23.32 -11.53 -21.46
N ASP A 84 24.35 -11.53 -20.64
CA ASP A 84 25.63 -12.16 -20.98
C ASP A 84 25.62 -13.60 -20.44
N SER A 85 26.30 -14.53 -21.11
CA SER A 85 26.40 -15.92 -20.64
C SER A 85 27.85 -16.37 -20.51
N THR A 86 28.18 -17.01 -19.38
CA THR A 86 29.45 -17.68 -19.17
C THR A 86 29.24 -19.18 -19.19
N GLU A 87 29.96 -19.88 -20.07
CA GLU A 87 29.92 -21.35 -20.18
C GLU A 87 30.94 -21.98 -19.23
N TYR A 88 30.51 -22.99 -18.48
CA TYR A 88 31.34 -23.81 -17.62
C TYR A 88 31.26 -25.28 -18.04
N SER A 89 32.42 -25.92 -18.17
CA SER A 89 32.53 -27.36 -18.44
C SER A 89 33.21 -28.05 -17.27
N TRP A 90 32.45 -28.85 -16.53
CA TRP A 90 32.94 -29.63 -15.38
C TRP A 90 33.24 -31.10 -15.73
N SER A 91 32.79 -31.56 -16.91
CA SER A 91 33.04 -32.91 -17.44
C SER A 91 32.89 -32.92 -18.97
N PRO A 92 33.61 -33.78 -19.69
CA PRO A 92 33.49 -33.86 -21.15
C PRO A 92 32.04 -34.14 -21.57
N GLY A 93 31.47 -33.26 -22.40
CA GLY A 93 30.10 -33.40 -22.92
C GLY A 93 28.99 -32.81 -22.04
N GLN A 94 29.31 -32.19 -20.90
CA GLN A 94 28.35 -31.42 -20.10
C GLN A 94 28.71 -29.93 -20.10
N TYR A 95 27.76 -29.12 -20.56
CA TYR A 95 27.86 -27.66 -20.62
C TYR A 95 26.86 -27.05 -19.65
N TYR A 96 27.36 -26.19 -18.77
CA TYR A 96 26.55 -25.42 -17.83
C TYR A 96 26.67 -23.95 -18.20
N TYR A 97 25.56 -23.22 -18.14
CA TYR A 97 25.52 -21.78 -18.46
C TYR A 97 25.16 -20.99 -17.21
N SER A 98 25.92 -19.94 -16.95
CA SER A 98 25.54 -18.87 -16.02
C SER A 98 25.14 -17.66 -16.84
N TYR A 99 23.98 -17.08 -16.57
CA TYR A 99 23.49 -15.89 -17.24
C TYR A 99 23.60 -14.69 -16.31
N THR A 100 24.21 -13.61 -16.79
CA THR A 100 24.22 -12.31 -16.13
C THR A 100 23.16 -11.44 -16.78
N ILE A 101 22.10 -11.15 -16.05
CA ILE A 101 21.02 -10.28 -16.52
C ILE A 101 21.43 -8.84 -16.32
N THR A 102 21.54 -8.10 -17.44
CA THR A 102 21.93 -6.67 -17.44
C THR A 102 20.74 -5.75 -17.52
N GLU A 103 19.60 -6.25 -18.00
CA GLU A 103 18.38 -5.45 -18.13
C GLU A 103 17.13 -6.29 -17.82
N TYR A 104 16.30 -5.82 -16.89
CA TYR A 104 15.05 -6.50 -16.51
C TYR A 104 13.94 -5.57 -16.02
N ASP A 105 12.69 -6.03 -16.04
CA ASP A 105 11.57 -5.33 -15.40
C ASP A 105 11.39 -5.77 -13.94
N GLN A 106 11.48 -4.83 -13.00
CA GLN A 106 11.20 -5.05 -11.58
C GLN A 106 9.73 -4.73 -11.28
N GLU A 107 9.01 -5.70 -10.71
CA GLU A 107 7.61 -5.55 -10.31
C GLU A 107 7.48 -4.91 -8.91
N TRP A 108 6.45 -4.09 -8.76
CA TRP A 108 6.10 -3.40 -7.53
C TRP A 108 4.61 -3.48 -7.26
N VAL A 109 4.25 -3.68 -6.00
CA VAL A 109 2.85 -3.60 -5.53
C VAL A 109 2.70 -2.46 -4.53
N ARG A 110 1.63 -1.68 -4.71
CA ARG A 110 1.22 -0.64 -3.76
C ARG A 110 -0.28 -0.71 -3.48
N PRO A 111 -0.72 -0.77 -2.21
CA PRO A 111 -2.13 -0.72 -1.90
C PRO A 111 -2.68 0.69 -2.12
N LEU A 112 -3.86 0.78 -2.73
CA LEU A 112 -4.70 1.97 -2.84
C LEU A 112 -5.99 1.71 -2.05
N LEU A 113 -6.33 2.63 -1.17
CA LEU A 113 -7.57 2.64 -0.41
C LEU A 113 -8.38 3.86 -0.85
N VAL A 114 -9.63 3.66 -1.20
CA VAL A 114 -10.63 4.72 -1.30
C VAL A 114 -11.71 4.42 -0.28
N ASN A 115 -12.10 5.41 0.50
CA ASN A 115 -13.23 5.29 1.40
C ASN A 115 -14.21 6.45 1.20
N ILE A 116 -15.51 6.13 1.23
CA ILE A 116 -16.58 7.11 1.28
C ILE A 116 -17.42 6.78 2.51
N SER A 117 -17.56 7.76 3.39
CA SER A 117 -18.35 7.64 4.60
C SER A 117 -19.35 8.77 4.72
N GLY A 118 -20.48 8.47 5.37
CA GLY A 118 -21.53 9.43 5.67
C GLY A 118 -21.92 9.31 7.13
N MET A 119 -22.08 10.45 7.79
CA MET A 119 -22.53 10.55 9.18
C MET A 119 -23.77 11.42 9.25
N ASN A 120 -24.79 10.97 10.00
CA ASN A 120 -26.03 11.71 10.21
C ASN A 120 -26.46 11.55 11.66
N ARG A 121 -26.72 12.65 12.36
CA ARG A 121 -27.24 12.63 13.71
C ARG A 121 -28.69 12.15 13.70
N ILE A 122 -28.98 11.14 14.52
CA ILE A 122 -30.33 10.58 14.70
C ILE A 122 -30.96 11.17 15.98
N SER A 123 -30.14 11.37 17.02
CA SER A 123 -30.56 12.02 18.27
C SER A 123 -29.38 12.68 18.95
N GLU A 124 -29.59 13.29 20.13
CA GLU A 124 -28.57 14.11 20.78
C GLU A 124 -27.21 13.43 20.93
N ASN A 125 -27.20 12.12 21.20
CA ASN A 125 -26.00 11.32 21.43
C ASN A 125 -25.86 10.13 20.46
N ARG A 126 -26.59 10.13 19.34
CA ARG A 126 -26.60 9.01 18.38
C ARG A 126 -26.38 9.48 16.96
N TRP A 127 -25.45 8.81 16.28
CA TRP A 127 -25.16 9.06 14.87
C TRP A 127 -25.28 7.76 14.09
N PHE A 128 -25.98 7.84 12.96
CA PHE A 128 -25.92 6.86 11.90
C PHE A 128 -24.64 7.07 11.10
N ILE A 129 -23.88 6.01 10.88
CA ILE A 129 -22.62 6.05 10.13
C ILE A 129 -22.66 4.96 9.07
N THR A 130 -22.24 5.33 7.86
CA THR A 130 -21.99 4.41 6.75
C THR A 130 -20.57 4.59 6.30
N GLU A 131 -19.87 3.50 5.99
CA GLU A 131 -18.47 3.49 5.55
C GLU A 131 -18.33 2.47 4.41
N ASN A 132 -17.89 2.93 3.25
CA ASN A 132 -17.63 2.11 2.07
C ASN A 132 -16.14 2.17 1.79
N TYR A 133 -15.44 1.05 1.88
CA TYR A 133 -14.03 0.94 1.57
C TYR A 133 -13.86 0.17 0.27
N TRP A 134 -12.98 0.66 -0.60
CA TRP A 134 -12.51 -0.04 -1.76
C TRP A 134 -10.98 -0.09 -1.68
N VAL A 135 -10.43 -1.30 -1.63
CA VAL A 135 -8.99 -1.53 -1.58
C VAL A 135 -8.58 -2.23 -2.86
N ARG A 136 -7.51 -1.75 -3.48
CA ARG A 136 -6.94 -2.34 -4.68
C ARG A 136 -5.43 -2.30 -4.64
N ASN A 137 -4.79 -3.40 -5.00
CA ASN A 137 -3.35 -3.41 -5.23
C ASN A 137 -3.04 -2.86 -6.63
N LEU A 138 -2.34 -1.73 -6.68
CA LEU A 138 -1.76 -1.18 -7.89
C LEU A 138 -0.43 -1.89 -8.15
N ARG A 139 -0.33 -2.57 -9.30
CA ARG A 139 0.90 -3.22 -9.76
C ARG A 139 1.53 -2.41 -10.88
N TYR A 140 2.84 -2.22 -10.84
CA TYR A 140 3.58 -1.53 -11.90
C TYR A 140 5.00 -2.11 -12.01
N ALA A 141 5.60 -1.98 -13.19
CA ALA A 141 6.95 -2.44 -13.47
C ALA A 141 7.88 -1.24 -13.76
N THR A 142 9.14 -1.35 -13.31
CA THR A 142 10.19 -0.40 -13.67
C THR A 142 11.34 -1.14 -14.34
N ARG A 143 11.77 -0.66 -15.51
CA ARG A 143 12.96 -1.17 -16.19
C ARG A 143 14.22 -0.85 -15.38
N MET A 144 14.93 -1.89 -14.97
CA MET A 144 16.27 -1.83 -14.40
C MET A 144 17.29 -2.08 -15.52
N THR A 145 18.23 -1.17 -15.71
CA THR A 145 19.33 -1.27 -16.69
C THR A 145 20.68 -1.27 -15.96
N GLY A 146 21.67 -2.01 -16.45
CA GLY A 146 22.99 -2.12 -15.81
C GLY A 146 22.98 -2.99 -14.55
N ALA A 147 22.03 -3.93 -14.47
CA ALA A 147 21.99 -4.91 -13.41
C ALA A 147 23.14 -5.93 -13.54
N ASN A 148 23.48 -6.61 -12.44
CA ASN A 148 24.42 -7.73 -12.44
C ASN A 148 23.82 -8.89 -11.64
N LEU A 149 22.70 -9.41 -12.14
CA LEU A 149 22.01 -10.53 -11.52
C LEU A 149 22.44 -11.82 -12.21
N ALA A 150 23.22 -12.64 -11.51
CA ALA A 150 23.68 -13.94 -12.00
C ALA A 150 22.68 -15.04 -11.69
N VAL A 151 22.22 -15.77 -12.70
CA VAL A 151 21.26 -16.88 -12.58
C VAL A 151 21.75 -18.12 -13.33
N GLY A 152 21.49 -19.31 -12.76
CA GLY A 152 21.85 -20.59 -13.40
C GLY A 152 20.87 -21.06 -14.47
N TYR A 153 19.74 -20.36 -14.64
CA TYR A 153 18.76 -20.59 -15.68
C TYR A 153 18.10 -19.26 -16.04
N LEU A 154 17.82 -19.04 -17.33
CA LEU A 154 17.01 -17.90 -17.74
C LEU A 154 15.57 -18.12 -17.24
N PRO A 155 15.00 -17.21 -16.45
CA PRO A 155 13.58 -17.26 -16.13
C PRO A 155 12.78 -17.15 -17.43
N SER A 156 12.16 -18.27 -17.84
CA SER A 156 11.35 -18.30 -19.06
C SER A 156 10.00 -17.61 -18.85
N ASN A 157 9.44 -17.10 -19.95
CA ASN A 157 8.14 -16.42 -20.10
C ASN A 157 6.89 -17.25 -19.72
N THR A 158 6.92 -18.02 -18.63
CA THR A 158 5.83 -18.95 -18.26
C THR A 158 4.75 -18.33 -17.39
N THR A 159 4.95 -17.11 -16.88
CA THR A 159 3.90 -16.39 -16.18
C THR A 159 3.55 -15.17 -17.00
N ASN A 160 2.49 -15.31 -17.81
CA ASN A 160 1.74 -14.16 -18.30
C ASN A 160 1.51 -13.25 -17.09
N PHE A 161 2.22 -12.12 -17.03
CA PHE A 161 1.89 -11.06 -16.09
C PHE A 161 0.53 -10.52 -16.51
N ASN A 162 -0.50 -11.21 -16.05
CA ASN A 162 -1.83 -10.65 -15.97
C ASN A 162 -1.77 -9.78 -14.73
N ALA A 163 -1.83 -8.46 -14.92
CA ALA A 163 -2.12 -7.52 -13.84
C ALA A 163 -3.52 -7.82 -13.29
N GLN A 164 -3.68 -8.93 -12.57
CA GLN A 164 -4.88 -9.24 -11.84
C GLN A 164 -4.89 -8.28 -10.67
N SER A 165 -5.73 -7.26 -10.82
CA SER A 165 -6.00 -6.34 -9.75
C SER A 165 -6.95 -6.99 -8.76
N GLU A 166 -6.39 -7.79 -7.87
CA GLU A 166 -7.12 -8.24 -6.70
C GLU A 166 -7.43 -7.01 -5.86
N GLY A 167 -8.73 -6.76 -5.71
CA GLY A 167 -9.27 -5.70 -4.90
C GLY A 167 -10.54 -6.20 -4.25
N PHE A 168 -10.84 -5.66 -3.08
CA PHE A 168 -12.05 -5.99 -2.33
C PHE A 168 -12.76 -4.71 -1.91
N ALA A 169 -14.07 -4.83 -1.72
CA ALA A 169 -14.90 -3.76 -1.20
C ALA A 169 -15.51 -4.20 0.14
N ILE A 170 -15.52 -3.29 1.12
CA ILE A 170 -16.19 -3.49 2.40
C ILE A 170 -17.26 -2.42 2.54
N LEU A 171 -18.49 -2.84 2.80
CA LEU A 171 -19.58 -1.97 3.21
C LEU A 171 -19.83 -2.19 4.71
N SER A 172 -19.85 -1.10 5.47
CA SER A 172 -20.19 -1.09 6.89
C SER A 172 -21.25 -0.03 7.15
N MET A 173 -22.26 -0.38 7.95
CA MET A 173 -23.32 0.51 8.37
C MET A 173 -23.60 0.26 9.85
N GLY A 174 -23.78 1.32 10.63
CA GLY A 174 -24.00 1.18 12.06
C GLY A 174 -24.48 2.45 12.73
N ILE A 175 -24.88 2.30 13.99
CA ILE A 175 -25.24 3.42 14.87
C ILE A 175 -24.16 3.50 15.94
N ARG A 176 -23.53 4.66 16.08
CA ARG A 176 -22.60 4.94 17.18
C ARG A 176 -23.28 5.84 18.21
N ASN A 177 -23.23 5.41 19.47
CA ASN A 177 -23.57 6.26 20.61
C ASN A 177 -22.28 6.91 21.11
N LEU A 178 -22.21 8.23 21.08
CA LEU A 178 -21.15 8.94 21.80
C LEU A 178 -21.68 9.28 23.18
N SER A 179 -21.10 8.63 24.20
CA SER A 179 -21.26 9.10 25.57
C SER A 179 -20.61 10.48 25.67
N THR A 180 -21.34 11.46 26.20
CA THR A 180 -20.77 12.73 26.66
C THR A 180 -19.77 12.42 27.76
N ARG A 181 -18.50 12.21 27.40
CA ARG A 181 -17.41 12.26 28.37
C ARG A 181 -17.28 13.72 28.80
N ASN A 182 -17.91 14.05 29.92
CA ASN A 182 -17.53 15.21 30.72
C ASN A 182 -16.11 14.95 31.23
N GLY A 183 -15.16 15.73 30.74
CA GLY A 183 -13.76 15.76 31.17
C GLY A 183 -13.15 17.09 30.80
#